data_AF-A0A7S1HCK3-F1
#
_entry.id   AF-A0A7S1HCK3-F1
#
_cell.length_a   1.000
_cell.length_b   1.000
_cell.length_c   1.000
_cell.angle_alpha   90.00
_cell.angle_beta   90.00
_cell.angle_gamma   90.00
#
_symmetry.space_group_name_H-M   'P 1'
#
loop_
_entity.id
_entity.type
_entity.pdbx_description
1 polymer ?
#
loop_
_entity_poly.entity_id
_entity_poly.type
_entity_poly.pdbx_seq_one_letter_code
_entity_poly.pdbx_strand_id
1 'polypeptide(L)'
;SALAEYRAHRDRFAKRLAPPQFFISGRRTALDPGHIHRTFYQLLDQAEVRASAGAPRPRLHDLRHRFAIQTLLRWYRSGQDVERHLPTLSTFLGHVRIEYTYWYLSACPELMGHALARFERHWEKLS
;
A
#
# COMPACT_ATOMS: atom_id res chain seq x y z
N SER A 1 -3.36 -18.48 -7.21
CA SER A 1 -3.38 -17.07 -6.77
C SER A 1 -3.22 -16.22 -8.01
N ALA A 2 -3.87 -15.05 -8.06
CA ALA A 2 -3.87 -14.22 -9.26
C ALA A 2 -2.45 -13.91 -9.80
N LEU A 3 -1.46 -13.70 -8.93
CA LEU A 3 -0.07 -13.48 -9.33
C LEU A 3 0.59 -14.71 -9.95
N ALA A 4 0.27 -15.92 -9.48
CA ALA A 4 0.80 -17.16 -10.05
C ALA A 4 0.19 -17.46 -11.42
N GLU A 5 -1.11 -17.23 -11.57
CA GLU A 5 -1.83 -17.35 -12.85
C GLU A 5 -1.31 -16.33 -13.86
N TYR A 6 -1.14 -15.07 -13.44
CA TYR A 6 -0.50 -14.04 -14.25
C TYR A 6 0.91 -14.45 -14.70
N ARG A 7 1.75 -14.94 -13.77
CA ARG A 7 3.11 -15.41 -14.08
C ARG A 7 3.10 -16.51 -15.14
N ALA A 8 2.24 -17.52 -14.98
CA ALA A 8 2.12 -18.61 -15.95
C ALA A 8 1.69 -18.11 -17.34
N HIS A 9 0.72 -17.18 -17.40
CA HIS A 9 0.28 -16.57 -18.65
C HIS A 9 1.40 -15.74 -19.30
N ARG A 10 2.06 -14.88 -18.51
CA ARG A 10 3.18 -14.05 -18.94
C ARG A 10 4.33 -14.88 -19.49
N ASP A 11 4.72 -15.96 -18.81
CA ASP A 11 5.84 -16.80 -19.20
C ASP A 11 5.55 -17.50 -20.54
N ARG A 12 4.31 -17.96 -20.76
CA ARG A 12 3.86 -18.48 -22.06
C ARG A 12 3.91 -17.41 -23.15
N PHE A 13 3.49 -16.18 -22.83
CA PHE A 13 3.46 -15.06 -23.78
C PHE A 13 4.85 -14.53 -24.15
N ALA A 14 5.78 -14.48 -23.20
CA ALA A 14 7.13 -13.96 -23.35
C ALA A 14 8.13 -15.00 -23.92
N LYS A 15 7.76 -16.28 -23.90
CA LYS A 15 8.57 -17.42 -24.36
C LYS A 15 9.95 -17.50 -23.68
N ARG A 16 11.00 -16.97 -24.34
CA ARG A 16 12.42 -17.04 -23.95
C ARG A 16 13.01 -15.69 -23.48
N LEU A 17 12.33 -14.58 -23.76
CA LEU A 17 12.73 -13.30 -23.19
C LEU A 17 12.16 -13.28 -21.78
N ALA A 18 13.02 -13.39 -20.77
CA ALA A 18 12.64 -13.10 -19.40
C ALA A 18 12.70 -11.58 -19.24
N PRO A 19 11.58 -10.83 -19.37
CA PRO A 19 11.62 -9.40 -19.12
C PRO A 19 12.08 -9.19 -17.67
N PRO A 20 12.95 -8.20 -17.41
CA PRO A 20 13.40 -7.93 -16.05
C PRO A 20 12.25 -7.48 -15.13
N GLN A 21 11.14 -6.99 -15.71
CA GLN A 21 9.95 -6.59 -14.97
C GLN A 21 8.97 -7.75 -14.77
N PHE A 22 8.40 -7.83 -13.56
CA PHE A 22 7.38 -8.84 -13.29
C PHE A 22 6.12 -8.62 -14.13
N PHE A 23 5.60 -7.39 -14.19
CA PHE A 23 4.45 -7.01 -15.00
C PHE A 23 4.88 -6.38 -16.34
N ILE A 24 4.27 -6.84 -17.42
CA ILE A 24 4.56 -6.39 -18.79
C ILE A 24 3.31 -6.01 -19.57
N SER A 25 3.50 -5.12 -20.55
CA SER A 25 2.49 -4.78 -21.56
C SER A 25 2.36 -5.88 -22.61
N GLY A 26 1.33 -5.80 -23.46
CA GLY A 26 1.21 -6.65 -24.65
C GLY A 26 2.38 -6.49 -25.64
N ARG A 27 3.16 -5.40 -25.54
CA ARG A 27 4.40 -5.20 -26.31
C ARG A 27 5.64 -5.79 -25.63
N ARG A 28 5.47 -6.50 -24.51
CA ARG A 28 6.54 -7.11 -23.69
C ARG A 28 7.52 -6.12 -23.07
N THR A 29 7.09 -4.89 -22.89
CA THR A 29 7.85 -3.84 -22.20
C THR A 29 7.26 -3.61 -20.81
N ALA A 30 7.94 -2.79 -19.99
CA ALA A 30 7.35 -2.27 -18.76
C ALA A 30 5.99 -1.61 -19.03
N LEU A 31 5.09 -1.73 -18.05
CA LEU A 31 3.81 -1.04 -18.10
C LEU A 31 4.00 0.47 -18.01
N ASP A 32 3.25 1.19 -18.83
CA ASP A 32 3.17 2.64 -18.77
C ASP A 32 2.30 3.09 -17.58
N PRO A 33 2.79 3.98 -16.70
CA PRO A 33 2.01 4.49 -15.57
C PRO A 33 0.67 5.10 -16.00
N GLY A 34 0.63 5.85 -17.11
CA GLY A 34 -0.59 6.45 -17.62
C GLY A 34 -1.66 5.42 -17.96
N HIS A 35 -1.27 4.34 -18.65
CA HIS A 35 -2.15 3.21 -18.94
C HIS A 35 -2.62 2.51 -17.66
N ILE A 36 -1.73 2.29 -16.69
CA ILE A 36 -2.10 1.68 -15.40
C ILE A 36 -3.22 2.51 -14.73
N HIS A 37 -3.07 3.83 -14.66
CA HIS A 37 -4.08 4.70 -14.05
C HIS A 37 -5.41 4.67 -14.80
N ARG A 38 -5.39 4.69 -16.15
CA ARG A 38 -6.61 4.58 -16.96
C ARG A 38 -7.32 3.24 -16.75
N THR A 39 -6.59 2.14 -16.82
CA THR A 39 -7.13 0.80 -16.58
C THR A 39 -7.71 0.70 -15.16
N PHE A 40 -7.03 1.26 -14.15
CA PHE A 40 -7.56 1.28 -12.79
C PHE A 40 -8.90 2.03 -12.71
N TYR A 41 -9.04 3.20 -13.35
CA TYR A 41 -10.31 3.91 -13.35
C TYR A 41 -11.41 3.16 -14.08
N GLN A 42 -11.10 2.51 -15.21
CA GLN A 42 -12.06 1.65 -15.91
C GLN A 42 -12.55 0.50 -15.01
N LEU A 43 -11.65 -0.13 -14.25
CA LEU A 43 -12.01 -1.17 -13.29
C LEU A 43 -12.91 -0.64 -12.17
N LEU A 44 -12.65 0.57 -11.66
CA LEU A 44 -13.56 1.20 -10.69
C LEU A 44 -14.95 1.45 -11.30
N ASP A 45 -15.03 1.86 -12.56
CA ASP A 45 -16.31 2.05 -13.24
C ASP A 45 -17.06 0.74 -13.44
N GLN A 46 -16.37 -0.32 -13.86
CA GLN A 46 -16.93 -1.66 -14.06
C GLN A 46 -17.38 -2.31 -12.75
N ALA A 47 -16.66 -2.05 -11.66
CA ALA A 47 -17.00 -2.54 -10.32
C ALA A 47 -17.99 -1.62 -9.59
N GLU A 48 -18.48 -0.56 -10.25
CA GLU A 48 -19.39 0.45 -9.68
C GLU A 48 -18.89 1.10 -8.38
N VAL A 49 -17.56 1.17 -8.22
CA VAL A 49 -16.93 1.83 -7.09
C VAL A 49 -16.94 3.34 -7.34
N ARG A 50 -17.80 4.04 -6.61
CA ARG A 50 -17.95 5.50 -6.68
C ARG A 50 -17.40 6.16 -5.42
N ALA A 51 -16.88 7.37 -5.57
CA ALA A 51 -16.60 8.23 -4.44
C ALA A 51 -17.92 8.74 -3.85
N SER A 52 -17.98 8.90 -2.53
CA SER A 52 -19.06 9.62 -1.86
C SER A 52 -19.12 11.08 -2.34
N ALA A 53 -20.29 11.72 -2.20
CA ALA A 53 -20.45 13.13 -2.54
C ALA A 53 -19.38 13.99 -1.84
N GLY A 54 -18.65 14.79 -2.63
CA GLY A 54 -17.56 15.66 -2.14
C GLY A 54 -16.22 14.96 -1.89
N ALA A 55 -16.12 13.63 -2.03
CA ALA A 55 -14.87 12.91 -1.88
C ALA A 55 -14.12 12.79 -3.23
N PRO A 56 -12.77 12.81 -3.22
CA PRO A 56 -11.99 12.54 -4.42
C PRO A 56 -12.19 11.10 -4.88
N ARG A 57 -12.12 10.88 -6.20
CA ARG A 57 -12.17 9.54 -6.79
C ARG A 57 -11.02 8.68 -6.23
N PRO A 58 -11.26 7.40 -5.86
CA PRO A 58 -10.18 6.53 -5.40
C PRO A 58 -9.08 6.43 -6.46
N ARG A 59 -7.83 6.52 -6.02
CA ARG A 59 -6.62 6.45 -6.85
C ARG A 59 -5.87 5.18 -6.52
N LEU A 60 -5.05 4.72 -7.45
CA LEU A 60 -4.30 3.47 -7.29
C LEU A 60 -3.40 3.49 -6.05
N HIS A 61 -2.78 4.64 -5.73
CA HIS A 61 -1.93 4.77 -4.55
C HIS A 61 -2.72 4.78 -3.24
N ASP A 62 -4.02 5.04 -3.26
CA ASP A 62 -4.86 4.97 -2.06
C ASP A 62 -4.94 3.53 -1.53
N LEU A 63 -4.71 2.51 -2.38
CA LEU A 63 -4.55 1.11 -1.94
C LEU A 63 -3.30 0.94 -1.06
N ARG A 64 -2.17 1.53 -1.45
CA ARG A 64 -0.94 1.52 -0.65
C ARG A 64 -1.14 2.25 0.67
N HIS A 65 -1.78 3.42 0.63
CA HIS A 65 -2.12 4.20 1.82
C HIS A 65 -3.01 3.38 2.78
N ARG A 66 -4.09 2.78 2.27
CA ARG A 66 -5.00 1.96 3.07
C ARG A 66 -4.30 0.73 3.66
N PHE A 67 -3.46 0.04 2.89
CA PHE A 67 -2.68 -1.09 3.38
C PHE A 67 -1.77 -0.69 4.56
N ALA A 68 -1.06 0.43 4.44
CA ALA A 68 -0.19 0.93 5.50
C ALA A 68 -0.99 1.24 6.78
N ILE A 69 -2.06 2.03 6.67
CA ILE A 69 -2.93 2.38 7.80
C ILE A 69 -3.48 1.12 8.48
N GLN A 70 -4.03 0.18 7.71
CA GLN A 70 -4.61 -1.02 8.27
C GLN A 70 -3.57 -1.91 8.97
N THR A 71 -2.35 -1.93 8.47
CA THR A 71 -1.24 -2.66 9.12
C THR A 71 -0.84 -2.02 10.43
N LEU A 72 -0.67 -0.69 10.44
CA LEU A 72 -0.37 0.06 11.67
C LEU A 72 -1.48 -0.11 12.71
N LEU A 73 -2.76 0.03 12.31
CA LEU A 73 -3.90 -0.16 13.21
C LEU A 73 -3.92 -1.56 13.82
N ARG A 74 -3.63 -2.61 13.03
CA ARG A 74 -3.54 -3.98 13.54
C ARG A 74 -2.41 -4.13 14.55
N TRP A 75 -1.24 -3.56 14.28
CA TRP A 75 -0.11 -3.62 15.22
C TRP A 75 -0.42 -2.89 16.53
N TYR A 76 -0.99 -1.68 16.46
CA TYR A 76 -1.42 -0.95 17.66
C TYR A 76 -2.46 -1.74 18.47
N ARG A 77 -3.49 -2.28 17.82
CA ARG A 77 -4.56 -3.04 18.49
C ARG A 77 -4.08 -4.35 19.12
N SER A 78 -3.05 -4.96 18.56
CA SER A 78 -2.46 -6.20 19.09
C SER A 78 -1.33 -5.95 20.10
N GLY A 79 -1.04 -4.70 20.45
CA GLY A 79 0.01 -4.35 21.41
C GLY A 79 1.43 -4.59 20.89
N GLN A 80 1.61 -4.79 19.58
CA GLN A 80 2.93 -5.00 18.98
C GLN A 80 3.80 -3.74 19.09
N ASP A 81 5.12 -3.94 19.00
CA ASP A 81 6.07 -2.83 18.97
C ASP A 81 6.13 -2.19 17.57
N VAL A 82 5.24 -1.23 17.32
CA VAL A 82 5.08 -0.56 16.03
C VAL A 82 6.41 0.02 15.52
N GLU A 83 7.19 0.66 16.38
CA GLU A 83 8.48 1.27 16.01
C GLU A 83 9.46 0.22 15.48
N ARG A 84 9.50 -0.96 16.10
CA ARG A 84 10.34 -2.07 15.66
C ARG A 84 9.91 -2.65 14.32
N HIS A 85 8.63 -2.57 13.98
CA HIS A 85 8.07 -3.11 12.73
C HIS A 85 7.99 -2.08 11.59
N LEU A 86 8.08 -0.77 11.89
CA LEU A 86 8.03 0.31 10.91
C LEU A 86 9.05 0.16 9.77
N PRO A 87 10.33 -0.23 10.01
CA PRO A 87 11.28 -0.46 8.93
C PRO A 87 10.82 -1.52 7.93
N THR A 88 10.24 -2.62 8.41
CA THR A 88 9.70 -3.69 7.55
C THR A 88 8.55 -3.18 6.67
N LEU A 89 7.63 -2.39 7.24
CA LEU A 89 6.54 -1.78 6.47
C LEU A 89 7.08 -0.80 5.43
N SER A 90 8.07 0.01 5.79
CA SER A 90 8.71 0.97 4.88
C SER A 90 9.34 0.27 3.67
N THR A 91 10.09 -0.82 3.89
CA THR A 91 10.66 -1.65 2.83
C THR A 91 9.57 -2.23 1.93
N PHE A 92 8.49 -2.75 2.52
CA PHE A 92 7.38 -3.32 1.75
C PHE A 92 6.68 -2.28 0.87
N LEU A 93 6.51 -1.05 1.36
CA LEU A 93 5.92 0.05 0.59
C LEU A 93 6.85 0.60 -0.50
N GLY A 94 8.14 0.25 -0.45
CA GLY A 94 9.16 0.81 -1.34
C GLY A 94 9.52 2.25 -0.99
N HIS A 95 9.30 2.67 0.26
CA HIS A 95 9.69 3.99 0.73
C HIS A 95 11.22 4.03 0.92
N VAL A 96 11.88 4.94 0.20
CA VAL A 96 13.31 5.22 0.34
C VAL A 96 13.63 5.83 1.72
N ARG A 97 12.62 6.42 2.36
CA ARG A 97 12.72 7.18 3.60
C ARG A 97 11.60 6.80 4.56
N ILE A 98 11.96 6.42 5.79
CA ILE A 98 11.02 5.94 6.82
C ILE A 98 10.04 7.03 7.27
N GLU A 99 10.40 8.29 7.07
CA GLU A 99 9.61 9.49 7.38
C GLU A 99 8.29 9.53 6.60
N TYR A 100 8.25 8.98 5.39
CA TYR A 100 7.00 8.81 4.63
C TYR A 100 6.06 7.77 5.25
N THR A 101 6.60 6.88 6.08
CA THR A 101 5.82 5.91 6.85
C THR A 101 5.35 6.51 8.18
N TYR A 102 6.17 7.35 8.85
CA TYR A 102 5.75 8.15 10.01
C TYR A 102 4.60 9.11 9.66
N TRP A 103 4.55 9.61 8.43
CA TRP A 103 3.43 10.43 7.95
C TRP A 103 2.05 9.77 8.17
N TYR A 104 1.95 8.43 8.09
CA TYR A 104 0.69 7.74 8.34
C TYR A 104 0.23 7.81 9.80
N LEU A 105 1.15 7.92 10.76
CA LEU A 105 0.80 8.11 12.18
C LEU A 105 0.18 9.49 12.41
N SER A 106 0.66 10.50 11.69
CA SER A 106 0.14 11.86 11.77
C SER A 106 -1.13 12.13 10.95
N ALA A 107 -1.37 11.37 9.88
CA ALA A 107 -2.42 11.66 8.91
C ALA A 107 -3.79 11.01 9.23
N CYS A 108 -3.86 10.13 10.22
CA CYS A 108 -5.08 9.42 10.60
C CYS A 108 -5.38 9.68 12.09
N PRO A 109 -6.48 10.37 12.43
CA PRO A 109 -6.83 10.69 13.82
C PRO A 109 -6.88 9.46 14.74
N GLU A 110 -7.37 8.32 14.23
CA GLU A 110 -7.39 7.08 15.01
C GLU A 110 -5.97 6.54 15.28
N LEU A 111 -5.04 6.68 14.33
CA LEU A 111 -3.64 6.32 14.53
C LEU A 111 -2.94 7.27 15.51
N MET A 112 -3.23 8.57 15.43
CA MET A 112 -2.71 9.56 16.37
C MET A 112 -3.15 9.26 17.81
N GLY A 113 -4.43 8.93 18.01
CA GLY A 113 -4.95 8.53 19.33
C GLY A 113 -4.24 7.29 19.89
N HIS A 114 -3.97 6.29 19.06
CA HIS A 114 -3.21 5.10 19.47
C HIS A 114 -1.74 5.40 19.78
N ALA A 115 -1.10 6.29 19.02
CA ALA A 115 0.27 6.73 19.26
C ALA A 115 0.38 7.50 20.59
N LEU A 116 -0.53 8.45 20.84
CA LEU A 116 -0.57 9.24 22.08
C LEU A 116 -0.80 8.36 23.32
N ALA A 117 -1.78 7.45 23.26
CA ALA A 117 -2.06 6.53 24.37
C ALA A 117 -0.87 5.61 24.70
N ARG A 118 -0.03 5.30 23.70
CA ARG A 118 1.22 4.55 23.94
C ARG A 118 2.29 5.43 24.55
N PHE A 119 2.42 6.67 24.10
CA PHE A 119 3.36 7.64 24.66
C PHE A 119 3.10 7.87 26.16
N GLU A 120 1.85 8.10 26.56
CA GLU A 120 1.51 8.31 27.97
C GLU A 120 1.84 7.09 28.84
N ARG A 121 1.51 5.87 28.39
CA ARG A 121 1.90 4.63 29.10
C ARG A 121 3.41 4.42 29.22
N HIS A 122 4.20 4.97 28.31
CA HIS A 122 5.66 4.91 28.41
C HIS A 122 6.18 5.94 29.41
N TRP A 123 5.58 7.14 29.43
CA TRP A 123 5.92 8.22 30.34
C TRP A 123 5.56 7.89 31.80
N GLU A 124 4.38 7.28 32.05
CA GLU A 124 3.97 6.79 33.37
C GLU A 124 4.88 5.68 33.93
N LYS A 125 5.54 4.91 33.06
CA LYS A 125 6.48 3.85 33.47
C LYS A 125 7.89 4.35 33.78
N LEU A 126 8.21 5.57 33.36
CA LEU A 126 9.50 6.22 33.56
C LEU A 126 9.46 7.28 34.69
N SER A 127 8.25 7.65 35.12
CA SER A 127 7.95 8.43 36.33
C SER A 127 7.92 7.54 37.57
#